data_AF-A0A7Z9T9Q6-F1
#
_entry.id   AF-A0A7Z9T9Q6-F1
#
_cell.length_a   1.000
_cell.length_b   1.000
_cell.length_c   1.000
_cell.angle_alpha   90.00
_cell.angle_beta   90.00
_cell.angle_gamma   90.00
#
_symmetry.space_group_name_H-M   'P 1'
#
loop_
_entity.id
_entity.type
_entity.pdbx_description
1 polymer ?
#
loop_
_entity_poly.entity_id
_entity_poly.type
_entity_poly.pdbx_seq_one_letter_code
_entity_poly.pdbx_strand_id
1 'polypeptide(L)'
;MRLIVMCSVVVSLVVFPWDAAVGGQSERLENPIRETIEKGELVVGVDEFVRVPRTADSSEGGQTNPAYARIQYLVSVGDGSGRLAINDLRGPLYLTDEGGATPTVFLDLREQDVGFDDSMFPNETGLVSVAFHPQFGLEGTPGYGKFYTAYSAGSDTGIADYLEDDAESHESVIREWTVADPDADVFRGSSREVFRIGQFAPNHNIGTIAFNPHVEAGAPDYGMLYACLGDGGAAHDPRDYGQSLEVPQAAIIRIDPLGGEGTKGYGIPS
;
A
#
# COMPACT_ATOMS: atom_id res chain seq x y z
N MET A 1 86.16 -6.79 -47.13
CA MET A 1 85.66 -7.45 -45.90
C MET A 1 84.18 -7.13 -45.79
N ARG A 2 83.29 -8.08 -46.09
CA ARG A 2 81.83 -7.90 -46.05
C ARG A 2 81.38 -8.09 -44.60
N LEU A 3 80.75 -7.09 -44.00
CA LEU A 3 80.01 -7.24 -42.75
C LEU A 3 78.53 -7.02 -43.03
N ILE A 4 77.77 -8.10 -42.86
CA ILE A 4 76.30 -8.11 -42.82
C ILE A 4 75.92 -7.66 -41.42
N VAL A 5 75.13 -6.59 -41.30
CA VAL A 5 74.52 -6.20 -40.03
C VAL A 5 73.02 -6.44 -40.11
N MET A 6 72.57 -7.30 -39.20
CA MET A 6 71.23 -7.85 -39.06
C MET A 6 70.28 -6.76 -38.55
N CYS A 7 69.22 -6.49 -39.30
CA CYS A 7 68.18 -5.54 -38.93
C CYS A 7 67.23 -6.21 -37.92
N SER A 8 67.21 -5.73 -36.67
CA SER A 8 66.25 -6.17 -35.66
C SER A 8 65.14 -5.12 -35.55
N VAL A 9 63.93 -5.50 -35.93
CA VAL A 9 62.73 -4.66 -35.77
C VAL A 9 62.27 -4.77 -34.32
N VAL A 10 62.30 -3.65 -33.59
CA VAL A 10 61.69 -3.53 -32.27
C VAL A 10 60.22 -3.16 -32.45
N VAL A 11 59.31 -4.08 -32.13
CA VAL A 11 57.88 -3.79 -32.02
C VAL A 11 57.64 -3.17 -30.65
N SER A 12 57.33 -1.87 -30.62
CA SER A 12 56.88 -1.20 -29.40
C SER A 12 55.38 -1.44 -29.22
N LEU A 13 55.01 -2.28 -28.25
CA LEU A 13 53.65 -2.43 -27.76
C LEU A 13 53.29 -1.15 -26.99
N VAL A 14 52.45 -0.30 -27.59
CA VAL A 14 51.84 0.83 -26.90
C VAL A 14 50.69 0.27 -26.07
N VAL A 15 50.91 0.17 -24.75
CA VAL A 15 49.84 -0.09 -23.79
C VAL A 15 49.16 1.25 -23.54
N PHE A 16 47.97 1.43 -24.09
CA PHE A 16 47.11 2.55 -23.70
C PHE A 16 46.58 2.27 -22.30
N PRO A 17 46.78 3.16 -21.31
CA PRO A 17 46.07 3.04 -20.06
C PRO A 17 44.57 3.19 -20.35
N TRP A 18 43.80 2.21 -19.91
CA TRP A 18 42.35 2.30 -19.83
C TRP A 18 42.06 3.30 -18.72
N ASP A 19 41.96 4.59 -19.06
CA ASP A 19 41.33 5.56 -18.18
C ASP A 19 39.86 5.16 -18.09
N ALA A 20 39.53 4.38 -17.07
CA ALA A 20 38.16 4.24 -16.63
C ALA A 20 37.73 5.65 -16.24
N ALA A 21 36.96 6.30 -17.12
CA ALA A 21 36.22 7.49 -16.77
C ALA A 21 35.28 7.07 -15.63
N VAL A 22 35.75 7.24 -14.40
CA VAL A 22 34.88 7.32 -13.22
C VAL A 22 34.05 8.56 -13.48
N GLY A 23 32.88 8.36 -14.11
CA GLY A 23 31.89 9.40 -14.29
C GLY A 23 31.65 10.01 -12.91
N GLY A 24 32.02 11.27 -12.76
CA GLY A 24 31.91 11.97 -11.49
C GLY A 24 30.51 11.77 -10.94
N GLN A 25 30.41 11.22 -9.73
CA GLN A 25 29.15 11.25 -9.00
C GLN A 25 28.72 12.72 -8.95
N SER A 26 27.53 13.03 -9.48
CA SER A 26 26.96 14.38 -9.39
C SER A 26 27.04 14.83 -7.95
N GLU A 27 27.74 15.94 -7.68
CA GLU A 27 27.73 16.52 -6.34
C GLU A 27 26.27 16.74 -5.93
N ARG A 28 25.91 16.23 -4.76
CA ARG A 28 24.57 16.42 -4.20
C ARG A 28 24.32 17.92 -4.07
N LEU A 29 23.32 18.43 -4.78
CA LEU A 29 22.87 19.81 -4.58
C LEU A 29 22.31 19.94 -3.16
N GLU A 30 22.97 20.73 -2.32
CA GLU A 30 22.49 20.99 -0.94
C GLU A 30 21.10 21.61 -0.92
N ASN A 31 20.84 22.51 -1.89
CA ASN A 31 19.52 23.09 -2.11
C ASN A 31 19.29 23.30 -3.61
N PRO A 32 18.47 22.46 -4.27
CA PRO A 32 18.17 22.60 -5.70
C PRO A 32 17.25 23.79 -6.01
N ILE A 33 16.56 24.36 -5.01
CA ILE A 33 15.68 25.52 -5.15
C ILE A 33 16.15 26.60 -4.17
N ARG A 34 17.10 27.42 -4.61
CA ARG A 34 17.78 28.40 -3.75
C ARG A 34 16.88 29.58 -3.40
N GLU A 35 15.96 29.90 -4.30
CA GLU A 35 14.99 30.96 -4.16
C GLU A 35 13.96 30.59 -3.08
N THR A 36 13.47 31.59 -2.36
CA THR A 36 12.33 31.40 -1.46
C THR A 36 11.08 31.16 -2.30
N ILE A 37 10.28 30.15 -1.93
CA ILE A 37 8.99 29.90 -2.58
C ILE A 37 8.09 31.13 -2.37
N GLU A 38 7.79 31.83 -3.47
CA GLU A 38 6.85 32.95 -3.44
C GLU A 38 5.43 32.45 -3.19
N LYS A 39 4.72 33.08 -2.26
CA LYS A 39 3.31 32.75 -2.02
C LYS A 39 2.48 33.28 -3.18
N GLY A 40 1.70 32.40 -3.82
CA GLY A 40 0.70 32.80 -4.80
C GLY A 40 -0.51 33.49 -4.18
N GLU A 41 -1.43 33.96 -5.01
CA GLU A 41 -2.69 34.62 -4.59
C GLU A 41 -3.75 33.65 -4.05
N LEU A 42 -3.50 32.34 -4.13
CA LEU A 42 -4.41 31.30 -3.65
C LEU A 42 -4.57 31.37 -2.12
N VAL A 43 -5.79 31.62 -1.68
CA VAL A 43 -6.18 31.52 -0.27
C VAL A 43 -6.95 30.22 -0.07
N VAL A 44 -6.46 29.38 0.84
CA VAL A 44 -7.12 28.13 1.23
C VAL A 44 -7.96 28.40 2.47
N GLY A 45 -9.28 28.22 2.35
CA GLY A 45 -10.20 28.16 3.48
C GLY A 45 -10.39 26.71 3.93
N VAL A 46 -10.70 26.52 5.22
CA VAL A 46 -11.07 25.21 5.78
C VAL A 46 -12.39 25.36 6.51
N ASP A 47 -13.34 24.48 6.20
CA ASP A 47 -14.62 24.36 6.89
C ASP A 47 -14.67 23.01 7.61
N GLU A 48 -15.30 22.97 8.78
CA GLU A 48 -15.56 21.71 9.47
C GLU A 48 -16.54 20.87 8.62
N PHE A 49 -16.14 19.64 8.30
CA PHE A 49 -16.94 18.73 7.48
C PHE A 49 -17.60 17.65 8.34
N VAL A 50 -16.80 16.78 8.95
CA VAL A 50 -17.31 15.66 9.76
C VAL A 50 -16.31 15.28 10.84
N ARG A 51 -16.80 14.73 11.95
CA ARG A 51 -15.99 14.18 13.04
C ARG A 51 -16.44 12.77 13.38
N VAL A 52 -15.54 11.80 13.21
CA VAL A 52 -15.77 10.41 13.65
C VAL A 52 -15.76 10.30 15.18
N PRO A 53 -16.36 9.25 15.78
CA PRO A 53 -16.27 8.99 17.21
C PRO A 53 -14.84 8.87 17.73
N ARG A 54 -14.66 9.06 19.05
CA ARG A 54 -13.34 8.85 19.68
C ARG A 54 -13.03 7.36 19.69
N THR A 55 -11.83 6.99 19.27
CA THR A 55 -11.31 5.62 19.36
C THR A 55 -10.15 5.55 20.36
N ALA A 56 -9.90 4.36 20.88
CA ALA A 56 -8.76 4.04 21.72
C ALA A 56 -8.04 2.84 21.11
N ASP A 57 -6.72 2.79 21.27
CA ASP A 57 -5.91 1.66 20.81
C ASP A 57 -6.25 0.41 21.64
N SER A 58 -6.11 -0.78 21.05
CA SER A 58 -6.33 -2.05 21.76
C SER A 58 -5.28 -2.33 22.83
N SER A 59 -4.07 -1.75 22.72
CA SER A 59 -2.99 -1.96 23.68
C SER A 59 -3.17 -1.17 24.97
N GLU A 60 -3.15 -1.88 26.11
CA GLU A 60 -3.07 -1.22 27.41
C GLU A 60 -1.67 -0.60 27.59
N GLY A 61 -1.60 0.72 27.79
CA GLY A 61 -0.35 1.40 28.17
C GLY A 61 0.02 2.65 27.40
N GLY A 62 -0.77 3.08 26.40
CA GLY A 62 -0.62 4.40 25.78
C GLY A 62 0.72 4.62 25.07
N GLN A 63 1.27 3.59 24.42
CA GLN A 63 2.50 3.70 23.63
C GLN A 63 2.29 4.44 22.29
N THR A 64 1.06 4.84 22.00
CA THR A 64 0.61 5.50 20.77
C THR A 64 0.29 6.98 20.99
N ASN A 65 0.06 7.70 19.90
CA ASN A 65 -0.35 9.11 19.93
C ASN A 65 -1.73 9.28 20.62
N PRO A 66 -1.94 10.30 21.50
CA PRO A 66 -3.24 10.61 22.12
C PRO A 66 -4.32 11.14 21.14
N ALA A 67 -4.21 10.81 19.85
CA ALA A 67 -5.13 11.22 18.79
C ALA A 67 -6.57 10.80 19.10
N TYR A 68 -7.50 11.72 18.85
CA TYR A 68 -8.94 11.50 19.08
C TYR A 68 -9.47 10.31 18.25
N ALA A 69 -9.03 10.23 16.99
CA ALA A 69 -9.21 9.13 16.07
C ALA A 69 -7.99 9.10 15.14
N ARG A 70 -7.68 7.96 14.52
CA ARG A 70 -6.51 7.80 13.65
C ARG A 70 -6.94 7.61 12.20
N ILE A 71 -7.65 8.60 11.68
CA ILE A 71 -8.20 8.60 10.33
C ILE A 71 -7.07 8.53 9.29
N GLN A 72 -7.22 7.66 8.29
CA GLN A 72 -6.28 7.55 7.17
C GLN A 72 -6.86 8.13 5.88
N TYR A 73 -8.02 7.63 5.44
CA TYR A 73 -8.66 8.05 4.19
C TYR A 73 -10.14 8.38 4.36
N LEU A 74 -10.63 9.24 3.49
CA LEU A 74 -12.04 9.46 3.15
C LEU A 74 -12.19 9.08 1.67
N VAL A 75 -12.93 8.03 1.36
CA VAL A 75 -13.11 7.54 -0.02
C VAL A 75 -14.58 7.44 -0.39
N SER A 76 -14.91 7.62 -1.66
CA SER A 76 -16.27 7.36 -2.15
C SER A 76 -16.55 5.86 -2.20
N VAL A 77 -17.79 5.46 -1.88
CA VAL A 77 -18.28 4.10 -2.13
C VAL A 77 -18.41 3.81 -3.63
N GLY A 78 -18.55 4.85 -4.46
CA GLY A 78 -18.52 4.73 -5.93
C GLY A 78 -19.77 4.11 -6.56
N ASP A 79 -20.88 4.04 -5.83
CA ASP A 79 -22.17 3.47 -6.27
C ASP A 79 -23.22 4.52 -6.66
N GLY A 80 -22.85 5.81 -6.66
CA GLY A 80 -23.76 6.91 -6.94
C GLY A 80 -24.65 7.35 -5.76
N SER A 81 -24.52 6.73 -4.58
CA SER A 81 -25.28 7.10 -3.38
C SER A 81 -24.82 8.40 -2.72
N GLY A 82 -23.60 8.86 -3.04
CA GLY A 82 -22.93 9.96 -2.31
C GLY A 82 -22.38 9.54 -0.94
N ARG A 83 -22.41 8.24 -0.60
CA ARG A 83 -21.78 7.74 0.63
C ARG A 83 -20.26 7.80 0.53
N LEU A 84 -19.65 8.19 1.64
CA LEU A 84 -18.21 8.25 1.84
C LEU A 84 -17.82 7.34 2.99
N ALA A 85 -16.72 6.61 2.84
CA ALA A 85 -16.17 5.74 3.86
C ALA A 85 -14.92 6.35 4.50
N ILE A 86 -14.82 6.25 5.81
CA ILE A 86 -13.69 6.77 6.61
C ILE A 86 -13.10 5.62 7.41
N ASN A 87 -11.83 5.27 7.17
CA ASN A 87 -11.16 4.27 8.00
C ASN A 87 -10.34 4.92 9.12
N ASP A 88 -10.52 4.40 10.34
CA ASP A 88 -9.64 4.65 11.47
C ASP A 88 -8.65 3.48 11.57
N LEU A 89 -7.36 3.80 11.71
CA LEU A 89 -6.30 2.82 11.88
C LEU A 89 -6.60 1.82 12.99
N ARG A 90 -7.36 2.20 14.02
CA ARG A 90 -7.75 1.32 15.14
C ARG A 90 -8.84 0.29 14.79
N GLY A 91 -9.28 0.20 13.54
CA GLY A 91 -10.14 -0.87 13.06
C GLY A 91 -11.55 -0.46 12.59
N PRO A 92 -12.21 0.57 13.16
CA PRO A 92 -13.49 1.03 12.65
C PRO A 92 -13.42 1.62 11.24
N LEU A 93 -14.36 1.19 10.40
CA LEU A 93 -14.70 1.78 9.12
C LEU A 93 -16.08 2.42 9.25
N TYR A 94 -16.13 3.74 9.07
CA TYR A 94 -17.35 4.51 9.17
C TYR A 94 -17.92 4.85 7.80
N LEU A 95 -19.23 5.06 7.73
CA LEU A 95 -19.90 5.72 6.60
C LEU A 95 -20.43 7.09 7.01
N THR A 96 -20.34 8.03 6.08
CA THR A 96 -20.97 9.36 6.08
C THR A 96 -21.44 9.66 4.65
N ASP A 97 -21.83 10.89 4.37
CA ASP A 97 -22.21 11.34 3.02
C ASP A 97 -21.48 12.64 2.64
N GLU A 98 -21.65 13.06 1.39
CA GLU A 98 -21.10 14.33 0.87
C GLU A 98 -21.58 15.59 1.63
N GLY A 99 -22.66 15.47 2.43
CA GLY A 99 -23.16 16.52 3.30
C GLY A 99 -22.52 16.54 4.70
N GLY A 100 -21.68 15.56 5.04
CA GLY A 100 -21.05 15.44 6.35
C GLY A 100 -21.99 14.90 7.42
N ALA A 101 -22.92 14.01 7.07
CA ALA A 101 -23.79 13.35 8.04
C ALA A 101 -23.00 12.68 9.19
N THR A 102 -23.66 12.54 10.35
CA THR A 102 -23.04 11.91 11.53
C THR A 102 -22.55 10.49 11.18
N PRO A 103 -21.25 10.17 11.36
CA PRO A 103 -20.73 8.88 10.92
C PRO A 103 -21.36 7.69 11.64
N THR A 104 -21.70 6.66 10.89
CA THR A 104 -22.14 5.35 11.40
C THR A 104 -21.01 4.34 11.27
N VAL A 105 -20.90 3.39 12.20
CA VAL A 105 -19.93 2.29 12.05
C VAL A 105 -20.50 1.30 11.04
N PHE A 106 -19.85 1.19 9.89
CA PHE A 106 -20.21 0.23 8.86
C PHE A 106 -19.58 -1.14 9.13
N LEU A 107 -18.29 -1.17 9.43
CA LEU A 107 -17.55 -2.38 9.79
C LEU A 107 -16.58 -2.05 10.93
N ASP A 108 -16.39 -2.99 11.85
CA ASP A 108 -15.34 -2.90 12.85
C ASP A 108 -14.47 -4.16 12.80
N LEU A 109 -13.24 -4.03 12.29
CA LEU A 109 -12.32 -5.17 12.13
C LEU A 109 -11.99 -5.86 13.45
N ARG A 110 -12.09 -5.14 14.57
CA ARG A 110 -11.86 -5.69 15.92
C ARG A 110 -12.88 -6.78 16.27
N GLU A 111 -14.01 -6.81 15.59
CA GLU A 111 -15.12 -7.74 15.83
C GLU A 111 -15.19 -8.89 14.81
N GLN A 112 -14.26 -8.98 13.85
CA GLN A 112 -14.41 -9.89 12.69
C GLN A 112 -13.62 -11.21 12.75
N ASP A 113 -12.86 -11.48 13.81
CA ASP A 113 -11.99 -12.68 13.91
C ASP A 113 -11.11 -12.91 12.67
N VAL A 114 -10.46 -11.84 12.20
CA VAL A 114 -9.61 -11.84 10.99
C VAL A 114 -8.12 -11.63 11.30
N GLY A 115 -7.73 -11.82 12.56
CA GLY A 115 -6.35 -11.62 13.03
C GLY A 115 -5.92 -10.16 13.14
N PHE A 116 -6.84 -9.19 13.03
CA PHE A 116 -6.57 -7.76 13.08
C PHE A 116 -5.78 -7.37 14.34
N ASP A 117 -4.74 -6.55 14.15
CA ASP A 117 -3.89 -6.05 15.23
C ASP A 117 -3.50 -4.58 14.99
N ASP A 118 -3.87 -3.71 15.93
CA ASP A 118 -3.48 -2.29 16.01
C ASP A 118 -2.58 -2.00 17.23
N SER A 119 -2.13 -3.03 17.95
CA SER A 119 -1.36 -2.90 19.18
C SER A 119 0.11 -2.54 18.95
N MET A 120 0.58 -2.65 17.71
CA MET A 120 1.99 -2.60 17.39
C MET A 120 2.50 -1.17 17.25
N PHE A 121 3.61 -0.87 17.91
CA PHE A 121 4.33 0.39 17.80
C PHE A 121 5.34 0.31 16.63
N PRO A 122 5.54 1.35 15.79
CA PRO A 122 5.14 2.75 15.92
C PRO A 122 4.09 3.18 14.87
N ASN A 123 2.82 3.27 15.25
CA ASN A 123 1.82 4.06 14.55
C ASN A 123 1.50 3.73 13.06
N GLU A 124 2.06 2.68 12.47
CA GLU A 124 1.88 2.32 11.05
C GLU A 124 1.14 0.98 10.86
N THR A 125 0.55 0.45 11.94
CA THR A 125 -0.18 -0.82 11.95
C THR A 125 -1.65 -0.62 12.32
N GLY A 126 -2.50 -1.49 11.79
CA GLY A 126 -3.96 -1.43 11.93
C GLY A 126 -4.64 -1.30 10.55
N LEU A 127 -5.85 -0.72 10.49
CA LEU A 127 -6.63 -0.60 9.25
C LEU A 127 -6.14 0.60 8.44
N VAL A 128 -5.22 0.37 7.49
CA VAL A 128 -4.55 1.45 6.76
C VAL A 128 -5.35 1.96 5.57
N SER A 129 -6.14 1.11 4.90
CA SER A 129 -6.83 1.52 3.68
C SER A 129 -8.08 0.70 3.39
N VAL A 130 -8.99 1.28 2.59
CA VAL A 130 -10.23 0.68 2.12
C VAL A 130 -10.47 1.06 0.66
N ALA A 131 -10.96 0.13 -0.15
CA ALA A 131 -11.33 0.36 -1.55
C ALA A 131 -12.61 -0.39 -1.91
N PHE A 132 -13.55 0.28 -2.56
CA PHE A 132 -14.78 -0.34 -3.07
C PHE A 132 -14.56 -0.76 -4.52
N HIS A 133 -15.02 -1.97 -4.88
CA HIS A 133 -14.89 -2.44 -6.25
C HIS A 133 -15.64 -1.47 -7.21
N PRO A 134 -15.15 -1.19 -8.43
CA PRO A 134 -15.85 -0.33 -9.41
C PRO A 134 -17.24 -0.82 -9.82
N GLN A 135 -17.62 -2.01 -9.36
CA GLN A 135 -18.92 -2.63 -9.60
C GLN A 135 -19.72 -2.84 -8.31
N PHE A 136 -19.31 -2.22 -7.18
CA PHE A 136 -19.91 -2.44 -5.86
C PHE A 136 -21.45 -2.30 -5.87
N GLY A 137 -21.97 -1.26 -6.52
CA GLY A 137 -23.42 -1.03 -6.68
C GLY A 137 -24.05 -1.64 -7.94
N LEU A 138 -23.32 -2.43 -8.73
CA LEU A 138 -23.80 -2.95 -10.02
C LEU A 138 -24.31 -4.40 -9.89
N GLU A 139 -25.62 -4.55 -9.65
CA GLU A 139 -26.26 -5.86 -9.47
C GLU A 139 -25.96 -6.81 -10.64
N GLY A 140 -25.69 -8.08 -10.31
CA GLY A 140 -25.40 -9.13 -11.28
C GLY A 140 -23.97 -9.15 -11.84
N THR A 141 -23.11 -8.22 -11.42
CA THR A 141 -21.68 -8.23 -11.78
C THR A 141 -20.83 -9.01 -10.76
N PRO A 142 -19.65 -9.52 -11.15
CA PRO A 142 -18.75 -10.22 -10.24
C PRO A 142 -18.29 -9.38 -9.03
N GLY A 143 -18.17 -8.06 -9.21
CA GLY A 143 -17.78 -7.11 -8.18
C GLY A 143 -18.90 -6.58 -7.30
N TYR A 144 -20.14 -7.03 -7.51
CA TYR A 144 -21.30 -6.56 -6.75
C TYR A 144 -21.14 -6.80 -5.25
N GLY A 145 -21.32 -5.75 -4.46
CA GLY A 145 -21.16 -5.76 -3.01
C GLY A 145 -19.73 -6.00 -2.51
N LYS A 146 -18.71 -5.97 -3.37
CA LYS A 146 -17.32 -6.23 -2.97
C LYS A 146 -16.54 -4.98 -2.60
N PHE A 147 -15.94 -4.98 -1.43
CA PHE A 147 -14.94 -3.99 -1.02
C PHE A 147 -13.75 -4.68 -0.35
N TYR A 148 -12.67 -3.95 -0.20
CA TYR A 148 -11.38 -4.47 0.23
C TYR A 148 -10.83 -3.61 1.35
N THR A 149 -10.18 -4.24 2.32
CA THR A 149 -9.43 -3.56 3.39
C THR A 149 -7.98 -4.01 3.38
N ALA A 150 -7.06 -3.09 3.57
CA ALA A 150 -5.67 -3.38 3.87
C ALA A 150 -5.42 -3.12 5.37
N TYR A 151 -4.90 -4.12 6.08
CA TYR A 151 -4.68 -4.02 7.53
C TYR A 151 -3.51 -4.88 8.02
N SER A 152 -3.05 -4.59 9.24
CA SER A 152 -2.05 -5.41 9.97
C SER A 152 -2.72 -6.56 10.72
N ALA A 153 -2.14 -7.76 10.59
CA ALA A 153 -2.54 -8.95 11.32
C ALA A 153 -1.35 -9.57 12.06
N GLY A 154 -1.59 -10.18 13.22
CA GLY A 154 -0.53 -10.90 13.95
C GLY A 154 0.02 -12.08 13.12
N SER A 155 1.31 -12.38 13.26
CA SER A 155 2.02 -13.33 12.39
C SER A 155 1.58 -14.79 12.51
N ASP A 156 0.90 -15.17 13.60
CA ASP A 156 0.40 -16.55 13.81
C ASP A 156 -1.09 -16.68 13.39
N THR A 157 -1.62 -15.74 12.60
CA THR A 157 -3.06 -15.68 12.26
C THR A 157 -3.41 -16.18 10.86
N GLY A 158 -2.42 -16.51 10.04
CA GLY A 158 -2.60 -16.98 8.66
C GLY A 158 -1.33 -17.60 8.09
N ILE A 159 -1.29 -17.76 6.76
CA ILE A 159 -0.11 -18.19 6.01
C ILE A 159 0.09 -17.17 4.90
N ALA A 160 1.23 -16.51 4.87
CA ALA A 160 1.57 -15.48 3.89
C ALA A 160 1.87 -16.04 2.51
N ASP A 161 1.48 -15.28 1.48
CA ASP A 161 1.88 -15.53 0.09
C ASP A 161 3.38 -15.26 -0.13
N TYR A 162 3.93 -14.35 0.67
CA TYR A 162 5.32 -13.89 0.61
C TYR A 162 5.86 -13.66 2.02
N LEU A 163 7.14 -13.97 2.22
CA LEU A 163 7.85 -13.64 3.46
C LEU A 163 7.25 -14.26 4.73
N GLU A 164 6.66 -15.46 4.63
CA GLU A 164 6.18 -16.24 5.78
C GLU A 164 7.25 -16.36 6.88
N ASP A 165 8.48 -16.68 6.48
CA ASP A 165 9.61 -16.86 7.41
C ASP A 165 10.26 -15.52 7.87
N ASP A 166 9.76 -14.36 7.40
CA ASP A 166 10.27 -13.02 7.73
C ASP A 166 9.12 -12.09 8.21
N ALA A 167 8.28 -12.62 9.09
CA ALA A 167 7.12 -11.94 9.66
C ALA A 167 7.28 -11.67 11.17
N GLU A 168 8.50 -11.40 11.66
CA GLU A 168 8.76 -11.31 13.11
C GLU A 168 8.01 -10.16 13.81
N SER A 169 7.59 -9.14 13.05
CA SER A 169 6.76 -8.04 13.54
C SER A 169 5.28 -8.39 13.39
N HIS A 170 4.81 -8.56 12.16
CA HIS A 170 3.41 -8.86 11.79
C HIS A 170 3.29 -9.25 10.33
N GLU A 171 2.06 -9.35 9.85
CA GLU A 171 1.73 -9.52 8.45
C GLU A 171 0.80 -8.40 7.97
N SER A 172 0.95 -8.01 6.71
CA SER A 172 0.03 -7.13 6.01
C SER A 172 -0.96 -7.96 5.20
N VAL A 173 -2.26 -7.68 5.36
CA VAL A 173 -3.35 -8.43 4.74
C VAL A 173 -4.22 -7.53 3.90
N ILE A 174 -4.55 -7.98 2.68
CA ILE A 174 -5.68 -7.48 1.89
C ILE A 174 -6.80 -8.50 2.01
N ARG A 175 -7.96 -8.06 2.51
CA ARG A 175 -9.16 -8.89 2.66
C ARG A 175 -10.30 -8.33 1.82
N GLU A 176 -10.97 -9.22 1.08
CA GLU A 176 -12.22 -8.95 0.40
C GLU A 176 -13.38 -9.17 1.36
N TRP A 177 -14.34 -8.26 1.33
CA TRP A 177 -15.61 -8.34 2.01
C TRP A 177 -16.71 -8.30 0.95
N THR A 178 -17.73 -9.14 1.10
CA THR A 178 -18.92 -9.14 0.24
C THR A 178 -20.13 -8.85 1.10
N VAL A 179 -20.75 -7.69 0.91
CA VAL A 179 -21.99 -7.32 1.62
C VAL A 179 -23.19 -8.08 1.08
N ALA A 180 -24.13 -8.39 1.96
CA ALA A 180 -25.42 -8.98 1.60
C ALA A 180 -26.36 -7.96 0.94
N ASP A 181 -26.20 -6.68 1.27
CA ASP A 181 -26.97 -5.56 0.76
C ASP A 181 -26.04 -4.34 0.61
N PRO A 182 -25.71 -3.91 -0.62
CA PRO A 182 -24.87 -2.73 -0.85
C PRO A 182 -25.46 -1.43 -0.31
N ASP A 183 -26.77 -1.31 -0.20
CA ASP A 183 -27.44 -0.11 0.29
C ASP A 183 -27.44 -0.02 1.82
N ALA A 184 -27.00 -1.07 2.53
CA ALA A 184 -26.97 -1.09 3.98
C ALA A 184 -25.80 -0.27 4.56
N ASP A 185 -26.09 0.48 5.63
CA ASP A 185 -25.08 1.27 6.35
C ASP A 185 -24.35 0.47 7.44
N VAL A 186 -24.66 -0.82 7.59
CA VAL A 186 -24.00 -1.74 8.52
C VAL A 186 -23.66 -3.03 7.79
N PHE A 187 -22.40 -3.43 7.89
CA PHE A 187 -21.89 -4.64 7.26
C PHE A 187 -22.61 -5.88 7.78
N ARG A 188 -23.14 -6.66 6.84
CA ARG A 188 -23.51 -8.06 7.01
C ARG A 188 -23.10 -8.78 5.76
N GLY A 189 -22.36 -9.87 5.90
CA GLY A 189 -21.84 -10.56 4.73
C GLY A 189 -20.79 -11.59 5.07
N SER A 190 -19.94 -11.87 4.09
CA SER A 190 -18.82 -12.79 4.19
C SER A 190 -17.52 -12.09 3.84
N SER A 191 -16.39 -12.70 4.17
CA SER A 191 -15.08 -12.21 3.76
C SER A 191 -14.14 -13.34 3.40
N ARG A 192 -13.11 -13.02 2.61
CA ARG A 192 -12.01 -13.93 2.28
C ARG A 192 -10.71 -13.16 2.19
N GLU A 193 -9.62 -13.82 2.53
CA GLU A 193 -8.29 -13.27 2.32
C GLU A 193 -7.98 -13.23 0.83
N VAL A 194 -7.37 -12.13 0.38
CA VAL A 194 -6.93 -11.94 -1.00
C VAL A 194 -5.43 -12.04 -1.09
N PHE A 195 -4.69 -11.39 -0.20
CA PHE A 195 -3.23 -11.34 -0.21
C PHE A 195 -2.70 -11.19 1.22
N ARG A 196 -1.58 -11.86 1.52
CA ARG A 196 -0.86 -11.71 2.79
C ARG A 196 0.65 -11.69 2.57
N ILE A 197 1.36 -10.82 3.29
CA ILE A 197 2.82 -10.71 3.26
C ILE A 197 3.40 -10.45 4.65
N GLY A 198 4.49 -11.15 5.00
CA GLY A 198 5.26 -10.92 6.21
C GLY A 198 5.92 -9.53 6.26
N GLN A 199 5.99 -8.98 7.47
CA GLN A 199 6.68 -7.74 7.81
C GLN A 199 7.68 -8.02 8.93
N PHE A 200 8.96 -7.76 8.68
CA PHE A 200 10.03 -7.97 9.67
C PHE A 200 10.16 -6.79 10.63
N ALA A 201 9.78 -5.58 10.21
CA ALA A 201 9.76 -4.39 11.05
C ALA A 201 8.33 -3.84 11.23
N PRO A 202 8.11 -2.92 12.19
CA PRO A 202 6.77 -2.40 12.46
C PRO A 202 6.40 -1.17 11.61
N ASN A 203 7.24 -0.75 10.68
CA ASN A 203 7.07 0.45 9.85
C ASN A 203 7.30 0.13 8.37
N HIS A 204 6.82 1.01 7.49
CA HIS A 204 6.84 0.89 6.03
C HIS A 204 6.17 -0.40 5.52
N ASN A 205 4.96 -0.64 6.02
CA ASN A 205 4.15 -1.83 5.74
C ASN A 205 3.33 -1.66 4.45
N ILE A 206 2.20 -2.37 4.32
CA ILE A 206 1.18 -2.05 3.31
C ILE A 206 0.60 -0.66 3.53
N GLY A 207 0.35 0.06 2.44
CA GLY A 207 -0.26 1.38 2.41
C GLY A 207 -1.60 1.38 1.69
N THR A 208 -1.81 2.39 0.85
CA THR A 208 -3.04 2.56 0.08
C THR A 208 -3.33 1.38 -0.83
N ILE A 209 -4.58 0.93 -0.81
CA ILE A 209 -5.16 0.12 -1.88
C ILE A 209 -6.18 0.95 -2.65
N ALA A 210 -6.25 0.79 -3.96
CA ALA A 210 -7.19 1.54 -4.80
C ALA A 210 -7.50 0.83 -6.12
N PHE A 211 -8.70 1.05 -6.63
CA PHE A 211 -9.02 0.81 -8.03
C PHE A 211 -8.83 2.11 -8.80
N ASN A 212 -8.50 2.01 -10.08
CA ASN A 212 -8.44 3.18 -10.96
C ASN A 212 -9.86 3.67 -11.29
N PRO A 213 -10.30 4.84 -10.79
CA PRO A 213 -11.68 5.30 -10.98
C PRO A 213 -11.94 5.86 -12.39
N HIS A 214 -10.90 5.99 -13.22
CA HIS A 214 -10.97 6.58 -14.55
C HIS A 214 -10.87 5.54 -15.68
N VAL A 215 -10.83 4.26 -15.33
CA VAL A 215 -10.77 3.19 -16.32
C VAL A 215 -12.19 2.80 -16.74
N GLU A 216 -12.40 2.76 -18.04
CA GLU A 216 -13.68 2.35 -18.64
C GLU A 216 -13.93 0.85 -18.47
N ALA A 217 -15.19 0.47 -18.30
CA ALA A 217 -15.59 -0.93 -18.22
C ALA A 217 -15.12 -1.73 -19.44
N GLY A 218 -14.48 -2.87 -19.19
CA GLY A 218 -13.94 -3.76 -20.22
C GLY A 218 -12.53 -3.44 -20.69
N ALA A 219 -11.92 -2.34 -20.22
CA ALA A 219 -10.48 -2.13 -20.40
C ALA A 219 -9.68 -3.13 -19.53
N PRO A 220 -8.44 -3.48 -19.91
CA PRO A 220 -7.63 -4.47 -19.16
C PRO A 220 -7.38 -4.12 -17.69
N ASP A 221 -7.42 -2.83 -17.35
CA ASP A 221 -7.18 -2.34 -15.99
C ASP A 221 -8.47 -2.22 -15.14
N TYR A 222 -9.63 -2.47 -15.75
CA TYR A 222 -10.92 -2.30 -15.07
C TYR A 222 -11.09 -3.39 -14.02
N GLY A 223 -11.27 -2.98 -12.76
CA GLY A 223 -11.40 -3.91 -11.63
C GLY A 223 -10.06 -4.49 -11.16
N MET A 224 -8.93 -3.99 -11.63
CA MET A 224 -7.61 -4.35 -11.08
C MET A 224 -7.34 -3.54 -9.81
N LEU A 225 -6.99 -4.24 -8.73
CA LEU A 225 -6.66 -3.63 -7.45
C LEU A 225 -5.16 -3.30 -7.42
N TYR A 226 -4.86 -2.05 -7.14
CA TYR A 226 -3.50 -1.59 -6.86
C TYR A 226 -3.25 -1.58 -5.36
N ALA A 227 -2.07 -2.02 -4.93
CA ALA A 227 -1.65 -1.96 -3.53
C ALA A 227 -0.22 -1.42 -3.42
N CYS A 228 -0.03 -0.41 -2.58
CA CYS A 228 1.28 0.12 -2.23
C CYS A 228 1.89 -0.71 -1.09
N LEU A 229 3.14 -1.12 -1.24
CA LEU A 229 3.92 -1.82 -0.22
C LEU A 229 5.21 -1.04 0.02
N GLY A 230 5.47 -0.69 1.29
CA GLY A 230 6.77 -0.15 1.68
C GLY A 230 7.87 -1.20 1.64
N ASP A 231 9.09 -0.81 2.01
CA ASP A 231 10.28 -1.66 2.04
C ASP A 231 10.35 -2.58 3.28
N GLY A 232 9.25 -2.71 4.02
CA GLY A 232 9.19 -3.49 5.25
C GLY A 232 9.91 -2.86 6.44
N GLY A 233 10.48 -1.66 6.26
CA GLY A 233 10.99 -0.80 7.31
C GLY A 233 12.49 -0.93 7.56
N ALA A 234 12.89 -0.44 8.73
CA ALA A 234 14.29 -0.26 9.14
C ALA A 234 15.12 0.66 8.19
N ALA A 235 16.21 1.22 8.72
CA ALA A 235 17.06 2.10 7.93
C ALA A 235 17.91 1.29 6.94
N HIS A 236 18.02 1.78 5.70
CA HIS A 236 18.90 1.26 4.65
C HIS A 236 18.52 -0.11 4.07
N ASP A 237 17.23 -0.47 4.03
CA ASP A 237 16.71 -1.71 3.41
C ASP A 237 17.56 -2.95 3.77
N PRO A 238 17.57 -3.36 5.06
CA PRO A 238 18.50 -4.38 5.54
C PRO A 238 18.28 -5.77 4.94
N ARG A 239 17.11 -6.00 4.32
CA ARG A 239 16.75 -7.25 3.62
C ARG A 239 16.98 -7.17 2.10
N ASP A 240 17.33 -5.99 1.58
CA ASP A 240 17.51 -5.71 0.14
C ASP A 240 16.26 -6.07 -0.69
N TYR A 241 15.09 -5.87 -0.11
CA TYR A 241 13.83 -6.20 -0.76
C TYR A 241 13.43 -5.16 -1.81
N GLY A 242 13.89 -3.91 -1.69
CA GLY A 242 13.46 -2.82 -2.56
C GLY A 242 13.92 -2.91 -4.02
N GLN A 243 14.85 -3.82 -4.34
CA GLN A 243 15.25 -4.14 -5.71
C GLN A 243 14.97 -5.59 -6.11
N SER A 244 14.33 -6.36 -5.23
CA SER A 244 14.00 -7.75 -5.51
C SER A 244 12.88 -7.86 -6.55
N LEU A 245 13.01 -8.81 -7.46
CA LEU A 245 11.93 -9.21 -8.38
C LEU A 245 11.11 -10.39 -7.84
N GLU A 246 11.50 -10.94 -6.69
CA GLU A 246 10.87 -12.13 -6.10
C GLU A 246 9.81 -11.77 -5.05
N VAL A 247 9.94 -10.61 -4.40
CA VAL A 247 9.03 -10.15 -3.35
C VAL A 247 8.50 -8.76 -3.66
N PRO A 248 7.21 -8.48 -3.37
CA PRO A 248 6.58 -7.23 -3.78
C PRO A 248 6.78 -6.06 -2.80
N GLN A 249 7.89 -5.99 -2.06
CA GLN A 249 8.16 -4.83 -1.19
C GLN A 249 8.77 -3.65 -1.96
N ALA A 250 8.63 -2.45 -1.40
CA ALA A 250 8.97 -1.16 -2.02
C ALA A 250 8.36 -0.97 -3.43
N ALA A 251 7.13 -1.46 -3.61
CA ALA A 251 6.48 -1.53 -4.91
C ALA A 251 5.02 -1.07 -4.87
N ILE A 252 4.47 -0.81 -6.05
CA ILE A 252 3.03 -0.75 -6.27
C ILE A 252 2.68 -1.98 -7.10
N ILE A 253 1.97 -2.93 -6.50
CA ILE A 253 1.51 -4.13 -7.21
C ILE A 253 0.13 -3.91 -7.82
N ARG A 254 -0.13 -4.63 -8.91
CA ARG A 254 -1.44 -4.70 -9.58
C ARG A 254 -1.89 -6.16 -9.55
N ILE A 255 -3.04 -6.42 -8.91
CA ILE A 255 -3.61 -7.77 -8.79
C ILE A 255 -5.03 -7.79 -9.34
N ASP A 256 -5.46 -8.94 -9.87
CA ASP A 256 -6.87 -9.21 -10.12
C ASP A 256 -7.46 -9.80 -8.83
N PRO A 257 -8.25 -9.02 -8.06
CA PRO A 257 -8.78 -9.52 -6.80
C PRO A 257 -9.85 -10.60 -7.01
N LEU A 258 -10.44 -10.73 -8.20
CA LEU A 258 -11.49 -11.71 -8.50
C LEU A 258 -10.93 -13.00 -9.15
N GLY A 259 -9.73 -12.94 -9.72
CA GLY A 259 -9.08 -14.01 -10.47
C GLY A 259 -8.28 -15.02 -9.64
N GLY A 260 -8.63 -15.28 -8.38
CA GLY A 260 -7.89 -16.22 -7.53
C GLY A 260 -7.86 -17.65 -8.07
N GLU A 261 -6.68 -18.29 -8.02
CA GLU A 261 -6.47 -19.68 -8.43
C GLU A 261 -5.68 -20.48 -7.38
N GLY A 262 -6.08 -21.73 -7.15
CA GLY A 262 -5.39 -22.64 -6.23
C GLY A 262 -5.38 -22.13 -4.79
N THR A 263 -4.19 -21.88 -4.25
CA THR A 263 -4.00 -21.36 -2.89
C THR A 263 -3.95 -19.84 -2.81
N LYS A 264 -3.89 -19.13 -3.95
CA LYS A 264 -3.80 -17.66 -3.97
C LYS A 264 -5.18 -17.04 -4.09
N GLY A 265 -5.45 -16.04 -3.25
CA GLY A 265 -6.72 -15.30 -3.25
C GLY A 265 -6.90 -14.32 -4.42
N TYR A 266 -5.88 -14.14 -5.24
CA TYR A 266 -5.81 -13.17 -6.34
C TYR A 266 -5.21 -13.78 -7.62
N GLY A 267 -5.52 -13.16 -8.76
CA GLY A 267 -4.94 -13.46 -10.06
C GLY A 267 -3.84 -12.47 -10.46
N ILE A 268 -2.98 -12.88 -11.38
CA ILE A 268 -2.01 -11.99 -12.04
C ILE A 268 -2.67 -11.44 -13.31
N PRO A 269 -2.84 -10.12 -13.45
CA PRO A 269 -3.46 -9.54 -14.64
C PRO A 269 -2.65 -9.87 -15.92
N SER A 270 -3.35 -10.19 -17.01
CA SER A 270 -2.75 -10.48 -18.33
C SER A 270 -2.11 -9.27 -19.01
#